data_AF-E9BIH7-F1
#
_entry.id   AF-E9BIH7-F1
#
_cell.length_a   1.000
_cell.length_b   1.000
_cell.length_c   1.000
_cell.angle_alpha   90.00
_cell.angle_beta   90.00
_cell.angle_gamma   90.00
#
_symmetry.space_group_name_H-M   'P 1'
#
loop_
_entity.id
_entity.type
_entity.pdbx_description
1 polymer ?
#
loop_
_entity_poly.entity_id
_entity_poly.type
_entity_poly.pdbx_seq_one_letter_code
_entity_poly.pdbx_strand_id
1 'polypeptide(L)'
;MQSMQLTNDAGFKFELWKKLLTDALVKGRQGSDAGVQASVASALFRVALPTVQAHLPRRVREPCCLSGACTTPGIPFVHRCVHLGRRRIETMESCRDELCFCLAHSTTCAGPAVDLVVHGYYSTGNDMRDRYRGLRCLLHHTRARRICFENVDNSNDAREIVGELCYLMQNTSIRSRSWSELHLINCALNPVSFHTLATCLRTYDCLVNVAIENCHVGTLASVAAYVRSAARLTHLSLRGTTMATHWADVGEAVAASVSLVHLNISSCNWQDVPHLSEFVGSLAAFAPRPRFALDLSFNLLTSKCFALLTKASVAFRACVTDVFLGGHKFTDDEEDVSRFLGAYELLDTLSVRRSVLSTGTAQRVLRAVTDKKRLWRLVDVAHVNLANGFFKRICQATFAPGTSSLVCSGVDLHGQITKAGFAGCASVLSRLDLSNCSLTDECVGQLASALERGAPLSLRHLGLSSNVVDKNRTKGGDGSFLFLCKALRSHSAPYLESLDLSGNKLPLLPVVALMEQASVTMRWVNFSNSSIADCSADRVRVLTTLMRRQRGAAPPFVALDVIMASSVDEPWVGLKEVTEWLTTQVSVRLITEAAVATASWAR
;
A
#
# COMPACT_ATOMS: atom_id res chain seq x y z
N MET A 1 10.42 45.61 21.82
CA MET A 1 10.63 44.88 20.55
C MET A 1 9.27 44.62 19.93
N GLN A 2 9.02 45.10 18.72
CA GLN A 2 7.78 44.80 17.98
C GLN A 2 7.60 43.28 17.93
N SER A 3 6.39 42.80 18.19
CA SER A 3 6.04 41.38 18.10
C SER A 3 6.21 40.93 16.65
N MET A 4 7.40 40.40 16.31
CA MET A 4 7.62 39.78 15.01
C MET A 4 6.61 38.65 14.86
N GLN A 5 5.68 38.79 13.92
CA GLN A 5 4.87 37.67 13.43
C GLN A 5 5.82 36.67 12.77
N LEU A 6 6.23 35.64 13.51
CA LEU A 6 6.91 34.50 12.94
C LEU A 6 5.87 33.70 12.15
N THR A 7 5.99 33.70 10.82
CA THR A 7 5.19 32.82 9.95
C THR A 7 5.71 31.37 10.08
N ASN A 8 4.96 30.37 9.57
CA ASN A 8 5.39 28.94 9.55
C ASN A 8 6.79 28.70 8.94
N ASP A 9 7.29 29.70 8.23
CA ASP A 9 8.66 29.89 7.75
C ASP A 9 9.73 29.86 8.86
N ALA A 10 9.37 30.06 10.13
CA ALA A 10 10.31 30.04 11.26
C ALA A 10 10.93 28.66 11.49
N GLY A 11 10.17 27.57 11.31
CA GLY A 11 10.68 26.21 11.43
C GLY A 11 11.63 25.85 10.29
N PHE A 12 11.28 26.22 9.06
CA PHE A 12 12.13 26.07 7.88
C PHE A 12 13.40 26.91 7.98
N LYS A 13 13.28 28.21 8.31
CA LYS A 13 14.41 29.11 8.53
C LYS A 13 15.30 28.63 9.67
N PHE A 14 14.74 28.05 10.73
CA PHE A 14 15.51 27.46 11.81
C PHE A 14 16.29 26.21 11.37
N GLU A 15 15.65 25.29 10.64
CA GLU A 15 16.34 24.09 10.13
C GLU A 15 17.36 24.41 9.03
N LEU A 16 17.08 25.40 8.17
CA LEU A 16 18.02 25.93 7.20
C LEU A 16 19.19 26.64 7.88
N TRP A 17 18.92 27.49 8.88
CA TRP A 17 19.95 28.14 9.67
C TRP A 17 20.82 27.13 10.41
N LYS A 18 20.21 26.11 11.03
CA LYS A 18 20.91 25.00 11.67
C LYS A 18 21.78 24.24 10.68
N LYS A 19 21.28 23.95 9.47
CA LYS A 19 22.07 23.32 8.39
C LYS A 19 23.25 24.20 8.00
N LEU A 20 23.01 25.45 7.65
CA LEU A 20 24.06 26.40 7.24
C LEU A 20 25.11 26.60 8.34
N LEU A 21 24.68 26.64 9.60
CA LEU A 21 25.58 26.73 10.75
C LEU A 21 26.37 25.44 10.95
N THR A 22 25.74 24.26 10.84
CA THR A 22 26.44 22.97 10.92
C THR A 22 27.45 22.82 9.79
N ASP A 23 27.07 23.16 8.56
CA ASP A 23 27.93 23.12 7.39
C ASP A 23 29.08 24.13 7.50
N ALA A 24 28.85 25.33 8.05
CA ALA A 24 29.89 26.32 8.33
C ALA A 24 30.85 25.86 9.44
N LEU A 25 30.34 25.20 10.48
CA LEU A 25 31.15 24.63 11.56
C LEU A 25 31.99 23.44 11.08
N VAL A 26 31.45 22.60 10.19
CA VAL A 26 32.16 21.47 9.56
C VAL A 26 33.21 21.95 8.55
N LYS A 27 32.88 22.95 7.72
CA LYS A 27 33.83 23.54 6.76
C LYS A 27 34.91 24.39 7.42
N GLY A 28 34.64 24.93 8.61
CA GLY A 28 35.53 25.86 9.30
C GLY A 28 36.73 25.23 10.03
N ARG A 29 36.79 23.91 10.25
CA ARG A 29 37.84 23.30 11.09
C ARG A 29 38.23 21.89 10.67
N GLN A 30 39.32 21.78 9.90
CA GLN A 30 40.17 20.59 9.98
C GLN A 30 40.82 20.58 11.38
N GLY A 31 40.34 19.70 12.28
CA GLY A 31 41.07 19.35 13.50
C GLY A 31 40.54 19.84 14.87
N SER A 32 39.23 19.78 15.18
CA SER A 32 38.77 19.95 16.57
C SER A 32 37.80 18.88 17.08
N ASP A 33 37.98 18.56 18.36
CA ASP A 33 37.45 17.47 19.17
C ASP A 33 35.92 17.24 19.13
N ALA A 34 35.50 15.97 18.99
CA ALA A 34 34.11 15.54 18.84
C ALA A 34 33.21 15.90 20.04
N GLY A 35 33.80 16.05 21.24
CA GLY A 35 33.09 16.43 22.46
C GLY A 35 32.52 17.85 22.45
N VAL A 36 33.21 18.78 21.79
CA VAL A 36 32.76 20.19 21.70
C VAL A 36 31.61 20.32 20.69
N GLN A 37 31.62 19.55 19.61
CA GLN A 37 30.54 19.50 18.63
C GLN A 37 29.22 19.00 19.26
N ALA A 38 29.28 17.93 20.07
CA ALA A 38 28.11 17.41 20.78
C ALA A 38 27.56 18.41 21.81
N SER A 39 28.44 19.12 22.52
CA SER A 39 28.07 20.11 23.53
C SER A 39 27.40 21.35 22.92
N VAL A 40 27.93 21.89 21.82
CA VAL A 40 27.35 23.04 21.11
C VAL A 40 26.03 22.66 20.42
N ALA A 41 25.95 21.47 19.81
CA ALA A 41 24.70 20.96 19.24
C ALA A 41 23.62 20.76 20.32
N SER A 42 24.00 20.27 21.50
CA SER A 42 23.10 20.11 22.65
C SER A 42 22.64 21.45 23.21
N ALA A 43 23.54 22.43 23.33
CA ALA A 43 23.22 23.79 23.79
C ALA A 43 22.27 24.51 22.80
N LEU A 44 22.52 24.40 21.49
CA LEU A 44 21.63 24.91 20.44
C LEU A 44 20.25 24.24 20.50
N PHE A 45 20.20 22.92 20.71
CA PHE A 45 18.92 22.21 20.88
C PHE A 45 18.18 22.63 22.15
N ARG A 46 18.88 22.83 23.27
CA ARG A 46 18.27 23.23 24.55
C ARG A 46 17.77 24.67 24.57
N VAL A 47 18.39 25.57 23.80
CA VAL A 47 18.03 27.00 23.81
C VAL A 47 17.14 27.35 22.62
N ALA A 48 17.48 26.92 21.42
CA ALA A 48 16.78 27.35 20.22
C ALA A 48 15.48 26.57 19.97
N LEU A 49 15.43 25.27 20.29
CA LEU A 49 14.20 24.47 20.09
C LEU A 49 13.03 24.98 20.96
N PRO A 50 13.20 25.24 22.28
CA PRO A 50 12.10 25.76 23.08
C PRO A 50 11.71 27.19 22.70
N THR A 51 12.68 28.02 22.31
CA THR A 51 12.42 29.41 21.89
C THR A 51 11.66 29.45 20.57
N VAL A 52 12.02 28.61 19.59
CA VAL A 52 11.28 28.45 18.33
C VAL A 52 9.91 27.83 18.59
N GLN A 53 9.79 26.80 19.43
CA GLN A 53 8.48 26.21 19.80
C GLN A 53 7.57 27.19 20.54
N ALA A 54 8.14 28.07 21.38
CA ALA A 54 7.40 29.08 22.14
C ALA A 54 7.02 30.31 21.29
N HIS A 55 7.70 30.55 20.17
CA HIS A 55 7.49 31.72 19.31
C HIS A 55 6.91 31.37 17.93
N LEU A 56 6.85 30.08 17.57
CA LEU A 56 5.99 29.58 16.51
C LEU A 56 4.55 29.93 16.87
N PRO A 57 3.78 30.55 15.97
CA PRO A 57 2.42 30.94 16.26
C PRO A 57 1.63 29.69 16.62
N ARG A 58 0.85 29.76 17.70
CA ARG A 58 -0.30 28.88 17.87
C ARG A 58 -1.20 29.11 16.64
N ARG A 59 -1.07 28.23 15.64
CA ARG A 59 -1.85 28.13 14.39
C ARG A 59 -2.57 29.44 13.99
N VAL A 60 -1.82 30.39 13.44
CA VAL A 60 -2.45 31.44 12.63
C VAL A 60 -2.69 30.86 11.24
N ARG A 61 -3.96 30.93 10.82
CA ARG A 61 -4.56 30.28 9.64
C ARG A 61 -4.21 31.03 8.35
N GLU A 62 -2.95 31.06 7.94
CA GLU A 62 -2.57 31.62 6.63
C GLU A 62 -1.63 30.68 5.83
N PRO A 63 -1.83 30.55 4.50
CA PRO A 63 -1.09 29.62 3.65
C PRO A 63 0.37 30.06 3.49
N CYS A 64 1.29 29.12 3.71
CA CYS A 64 2.68 29.40 4.04
C CYS A 64 3.67 29.17 2.88
N CYS A 65 3.64 30.03 1.88
CA CYS A 65 4.80 30.19 1.00
C CYS A 65 5.15 31.66 0.80
N LEU A 66 6.43 31.98 1.04
CA LEU A 66 7.06 33.29 0.96
C LEU A 66 6.89 34.03 -0.39
N SER A 67 6.46 33.35 -1.45
CA SER A 67 6.25 33.97 -2.77
C SER A 67 4.81 34.42 -3.02
N GLY A 68 3.86 34.12 -2.12
CA GLY A 68 2.44 34.26 -2.45
C GLY A 68 1.97 33.28 -3.55
N ALA A 69 2.79 32.34 -4.01
CA ALA A 69 2.38 31.35 -5.03
C ALA A 69 1.23 30.44 -4.54
N CYS A 70 1.03 30.33 -3.23
CA CYS A 70 -0.11 29.62 -2.64
C CYS A 70 -1.45 30.35 -2.87
N THR A 71 -1.38 31.59 -3.38
CA THR A 71 -2.53 32.43 -3.77
C THR A 71 -2.75 32.48 -5.28
N THR A 72 -1.89 31.85 -6.09
CA THR A 72 -2.12 31.71 -7.53
C THR A 72 -3.41 30.92 -7.74
N PRO A 73 -4.38 31.35 -8.58
CA PRO A 73 -5.61 30.62 -8.81
C PRO A 73 -5.31 29.26 -9.46
N GLY A 74 -5.13 28.23 -8.63
CA GLY A 74 -4.68 26.87 -9.01
C GLY A 74 -3.90 26.14 -7.91
N ILE A 75 -3.11 26.86 -7.10
CA ILE A 75 -2.27 26.30 -6.02
C ILE A 75 -2.96 26.15 -4.63
N PRO A 76 -4.14 26.76 -4.32
CA PRO A 76 -4.85 26.55 -3.04
C PRO A 76 -5.23 25.09 -2.75
N PHE A 77 -5.19 24.22 -3.77
CA PHE A 77 -5.46 22.79 -3.64
C PHE A 77 -4.35 22.03 -2.92
N VAL A 78 -3.09 22.48 -2.99
CA VAL A 78 -1.94 21.70 -2.48
C VAL A 78 -1.98 21.51 -0.96
N HIS A 79 -2.43 22.52 -0.20
CA HIS A 79 -2.63 22.40 1.25
C HIS A 79 -3.84 21.53 1.62
N ARG A 80 -4.82 21.33 0.73
CA ARG A 80 -5.91 20.35 0.91
C ARG A 80 -5.45 18.92 0.62
N CYS A 81 -4.47 18.75 -0.27
CA CYS A 81 -3.92 17.45 -0.65
C CYS A 81 -2.93 16.88 0.39
N VAL A 82 -2.33 17.72 1.23
CA VAL A 82 -1.30 17.33 2.21
C VAL A 82 -1.86 17.41 3.63
N HIS A 83 -2.35 16.28 4.14
CA HIS A 83 -2.86 16.17 5.51
C HIS A 83 -1.71 16.09 6.53
N LEU A 84 -1.25 17.27 6.97
CA LEU A 84 -0.19 17.43 7.96
C LEU A 84 -0.46 16.62 9.24
N GLY A 85 0.49 15.76 9.63
CA GLY A 85 0.42 14.87 10.79
C GLY A 85 0.18 13.39 10.48
N ARG A 86 -0.05 13.05 9.21
CA ARG A 86 -0.20 11.66 8.76
C ARG A 86 1.12 11.03 8.34
N ARG A 87 1.22 9.71 8.49
CA ARG A 87 2.44 8.95 8.13
C ARG A 87 2.71 8.88 6.63
N ARG A 88 1.70 9.09 5.77
CA ARG A 88 1.82 9.03 4.31
C ARG A 88 1.45 10.38 3.70
N ILE A 89 2.30 10.87 2.81
CA ILE A 89 2.14 12.12 2.06
C ILE A 89 2.15 11.77 0.58
N GLU A 90 1.12 12.18 -0.14
CA GLU A 90 0.88 11.79 -1.52
C GLU A 90 0.40 12.99 -2.34
N THR A 91 0.99 13.18 -3.52
CA THR A 91 0.56 14.23 -4.45
C THR A 91 -0.60 13.73 -5.29
N MET A 92 -1.74 14.43 -5.30
CA MET A 92 -2.94 13.98 -6.02
C MET A 92 -2.83 14.20 -7.55
N GLU A 93 -1.98 15.14 -7.97
CA GLU A 93 -1.76 15.52 -9.37
C GLU A 93 -0.26 15.51 -9.71
N SER A 94 0.06 15.66 -11.00
CA SER A 94 1.42 15.75 -11.52
C SER A 94 2.25 16.81 -10.77
N CYS A 95 3.32 16.36 -10.13
CA CYS A 95 4.10 17.18 -9.21
C CYS A 95 5.14 18.06 -9.93
N ARG A 96 4.98 19.39 -9.83
CA ARG A 96 5.98 20.37 -10.28
C ARG A 96 6.99 20.71 -9.19
N ASP A 97 8.12 21.31 -9.57
CA ASP A 97 9.14 21.81 -8.65
C ASP A 97 8.58 22.73 -7.54
N GLU A 98 7.65 23.62 -7.86
CA GLU A 98 6.97 24.50 -6.88
C GLU A 98 6.21 23.70 -5.82
N LEU A 99 5.52 22.64 -6.24
CA LEU A 99 4.80 21.73 -5.36
C LEU A 99 5.79 20.98 -4.45
N CYS A 100 6.92 20.52 -5.00
CA CYS A 100 7.98 19.90 -4.22
C CYS A 100 8.52 20.84 -3.12
N PHE A 101 8.68 22.14 -3.41
CA PHE A 101 9.05 23.13 -2.38
C PHE A 101 8.00 23.27 -1.29
N CYS A 102 6.72 23.41 -1.67
CA CYS A 102 5.62 23.51 -0.71
C CYS A 102 5.55 22.26 0.18
N LEU A 103 5.74 21.08 -0.40
CA LEU A 103 5.82 19.81 0.33
C LEU A 103 7.03 19.76 1.26
N ALA A 104 8.21 20.17 0.79
CA ALA A 104 9.43 20.22 1.61
C ALA A 104 9.23 21.11 2.85
N HIS A 105 8.65 22.31 2.67
CA HIS A 105 8.32 23.22 3.78
C HIS A 105 7.25 22.66 4.72
N SER A 106 6.21 22.07 4.16
CA SER A 106 5.11 21.48 4.93
C SER A 106 5.59 20.28 5.77
N THR A 107 6.58 19.55 5.27
CA THR A 107 7.07 18.30 5.87
C THR A 107 8.33 18.46 6.71
N THR A 108 9.05 19.59 6.60
CA THR A 108 10.23 19.88 7.44
C THR A 108 9.89 19.99 8.92
N CYS A 109 8.64 20.35 9.24
CA CYS A 109 8.11 20.39 10.60
C CYS A 109 7.31 19.13 10.99
N ALA A 110 7.19 18.13 10.10
CA ALA A 110 6.45 16.90 10.38
C ALA A 110 7.33 15.93 11.20
N GLY A 111 6.78 15.43 12.31
CA GLY A 111 7.52 14.65 13.33
C GLY A 111 8.20 13.37 12.84
N PRO A 112 7.64 12.17 13.07
CA PRO A 112 8.28 10.90 12.70
C PRO A 112 8.41 10.75 11.17
N ALA A 113 9.27 9.83 10.74
CA ALA A 113 9.52 9.59 9.32
C ALA A 113 8.24 9.25 8.53
N VAL A 114 8.15 9.76 7.30
CA VAL A 114 6.95 9.70 6.46
C VAL A 114 7.13 8.82 5.22
N ASP A 115 6.04 8.28 4.69
CA ASP A 115 5.96 7.60 3.40
C ASP A 115 5.61 8.65 2.34
N LEU A 116 6.57 9.02 1.51
CA LEU A 116 6.45 10.04 0.46
C LEU A 116 6.08 9.37 -0.88
N VAL A 117 4.98 9.81 -1.49
CA VAL A 117 4.53 9.37 -2.82
C VAL A 117 4.38 10.58 -3.73
N VAL A 118 5.15 10.60 -4.81
CA VAL A 118 5.15 11.66 -5.82
C VAL A 118 4.66 11.09 -7.14
N HIS A 119 3.55 11.61 -7.62
CA HIS A 119 2.90 11.23 -8.87
C HIS A 119 3.24 12.23 -9.98
N GLY A 120 3.55 11.71 -11.17
CA GLY A 120 3.69 12.51 -12.38
C GLY A 120 4.72 13.63 -12.26
N TYR A 121 5.87 13.39 -11.64
CA TYR A 121 6.87 14.45 -11.45
C TYR A 121 7.40 14.97 -12.80
N TYR A 122 7.46 16.29 -12.95
CA TYR A 122 8.08 16.95 -14.10
C TYR A 122 8.66 18.32 -13.72
N SER A 123 9.78 18.68 -14.34
CA SER A 123 10.41 19.99 -14.14
C SER A 123 10.12 20.93 -15.30
N THR A 124 9.35 21.99 -15.04
CA THR A 124 9.15 23.11 -15.97
C THR A 124 10.18 24.18 -15.66
N GLY A 125 11.26 24.23 -16.44
CA GLY A 125 12.39 25.15 -16.19
C GLY A 125 12.12 26.65 -16.37
N ASN A 126 10.88 27.14 -16.20
CA ASN A 126 10.47 28.49 -16.52
C ASN A 126 10.37 29.45 -15.32
N ASP A 127 10.05 28.99 -14.10
CA ASP A 127 9.76 29.92 -12.99
C ASP A 127 10.82 29.96 -11.88
N MET A 128 11.64 28.91 -11.76
CA MET A 128 12.75 28.85 -10.81
C MET A 128 14.05 28.71 -11.61
N ARG A 129 14.95 29.70 -11.50
CA ARG A 129 16.22 29.84 -12.26
C ARG A 129 17.17 28.62 -12.25
N ASP A 130 16.82 27.54 -11.55
CA ASP A 130 17.52 26.26 -11.48
C ASP A 130 16.49 25.12 -11.57
N ARG A 131 16.58 24.28 -12.62
CA ARG A 131 15.71 23.11 -12.80
C ARG A 131 15.94 22.12 -11.66
N TYR A 132 14.90 21.39 -11.25
CA TYR A 132 14.96 20.33 -10.23
C TYR A 132 15.25 20.81 -8.80
N ARG A 133 15.32 22.12 -8.55
CA ARG A 133 15.60 22.66 -7.22
C ARG A 133 14.51 22.28 -6.21
N GLY A 134 13.27 22.13 -6.67
CA GLY A 134 12.15 21.67 -5.85
C GLY A 134 12.32 20.22 -5.43
N LEU A 135 12.65 19.34 -6.38
CA LEU A 135 12.95 17.93 -6.14
C LEU A 135 14.10 17.76 -5.12
N ARG A 136 15.20 18.48 -5.32
CA ARG A 136 16.33 18.52 -4.37
C ARG A 136 15.88 18.92 -2.98
N CYS A 137 15.07 19.98 -2.90
CA CYS A 137 14.57 20.47 -1.63
C CYS A 137 13.71 19.40 -0.92
N LEU A 138 12.80 18.77 -1.65
CA LEU A 138 11.94 17.71 -1.13
C LEU A 138 12.76 16.53 -0.59
N LEU A 139 13.63 15.93 -1.40
CA LEU A 139 14.39 14.75 -1.01
C LEU A 139 15.39 15.02 0.12
N HIS A 140 16.01 16.21 0.15
CA HIS A 140 17.03 16.53 1.15
C HIS A 140 16.45 16.99 2.50
N HIS A 141 15.21 17.47 2.52
CA HIS A 141 14.62 18.05 3.72
C HIS A 141 13.46 17.24 4.30
N THR A 142 12.84 16.33 3.53
CA THR A 142 11.81 15.43 4.03
C THR A 142 12.43 14.19 4.68
N ARG A 143 12.08 13.93 5.94
CA ARG A 143 12.48 12.69 6.63
C ARG A 143 11.62 11.52 6.15
N ALA A 144 12.00 10.89 5.04
CA ALA A 144 11.26 9.77 4.49
C ALA A 144 11.66 8.41 5.10
N ARG A 145 10.68 7.53 5.28
CA ARG A 145 10.84 6.08 5.48
C ARG A 145 10.74 5.33 4.15
N ARG A 146 9.76 5.73 3.33
CA ARG A 146 9.53 5.25 1.98
C ARG A 146 9.53 6.43 1.01
N ILE A 147 10.18 6.26 -0.13
CA ILE A 147 10.15 7.22 -1.25
C ILE A 147 9.59 6.49 -2.46
N CYS A 148 8.50 7.01 -3.02
CA CYS A 148 7.81 6.46 -4.18
C CYS A 148 7.67 7.53 -5.26
N PHE A 149 8.12 7.23 -6.48
CA PHE A 149 7.83 8.01 -7.68
C PHE A 149 6.98 7.15 -8.62
N GLU A 150 5.86 7.71 -9.09
CA GLU A 150 4.90 7.03 -9.96
C GLU A 150 4.66 7.88 -11.22
N ASN A 151 4.61 7.24 -12.40
CA ASN A 151 4.24 7.86 -13.70
C ASN A 151 5.16 9.01 -14.13
N VAL A 152 6.48 8.81 -14.12
CA VAL A 152 7.44 9.81 -14.59
C VAL A 152 7.77 9.52 -16.06
N ASP A 153 7.08 10.22 -16.96
CA ASP A 153 7.14 9.95 -18.40
C ASP A 153 8.41 10.50 -19.09
N ASN A 154 9.05 11.51 -18.50
CA ASN A 154 10.25 12.14 -19.07
C ASN A 154 11.53 11.46 -18.58
N SER A 155 12.34 10.94 -19.52
CA SER A 155 13.59 10.26 -19.22
C SER A 155 14.68 11.14 -18.60
N ASN A 156 14.66 12.46 -18.89
CA ASN A 156 15.57 13.41 -18.24
C ASN A 156 15.21 13.61 -16.77
N ASP A 157 13.92 13.71 -16.47
CA ASP A 157 13.42 13.88 -15.11
C ASP A 157 13.66 12.60 -14.30
N ALA A 158 13.43 11.42 -14.90
CA ALA A 158 13.75 10.14 -14.30
C ALA A 158 15.26 9.99 -14.00
N ARG A 159 16.13 10.45 -14.91
CA ARG A 159 17.59 10.47 -14.69
C ARG A 159 17.97 11.37 -13.51
N GLU A 160 17.37 12.56 -13.41
CA GLU A 160 17.67 13.47 -12.29
C GLU A 160 17.17 12.88 -10.96
N ILE A 161 15.98 12.29 -10.94
CA ILE A 161 15.47 11.56 -9.76
C ILE A 161 16.49 10.51 -9.31
N VAL A 162 17.03 9.70 -10.24
CA VAL A 162 18.07 8.72 -9.91
C VAL A 162 19.34 9.40 -9.35
N GLY A 163 19.76 10.52 -9.94
CA GLY A 163 20.92 11.30 -9.46
C GLY A 163 20.74 11.77 -8.01
N GLU A 164 19.59 12.37 -7.70
CA GLU A 164 19.28 12.85 -6.35
C GLU A 164 19.08 11.72 -5.34
N LEU A 165 18.48 10.60 -5.76
CA LEU A 165 18.39 9.39 -4.93
C LEU A 165 19.78 8.82 -4.63
N CYS A 166 20.67 8.76 -5.63
CA CYS A 166 22.06 8.35 -5.43
C CYS A 166 22.75 9.30 -4.43
N TYR A 167 22.63 10.62 -4.62
CA TYR A 167 23.18 11.63 -3.69
C TYR A 167 22.67 11.43 -2.25
N LEU A 168 21.37 11.14 -2.09
CA LEU A 168 20.75 10.87 -0.80
C LEU A 168 21.35 9.62 -0.13
N MET A 169 21.64 8.56 -0.90
CA MET A 169 22.30 7.35 -0.39
C MET A 169 23.74 7.63 0.08
N GLN A 170 24.50 8.43 -0.68
CA GLN A 170 25.89 8.76 -0.32
C GLN A 170 25.97 9.58 0.98
N ASN A 171 25.02 10.48 1.19
CA ASN A 171 25.01 11.45 2.29
C ASN A 171 24.10 11.05 3.46
N THR A 172 23.93 9.74 3.69
CA THR A 172 23.09 9.17 4.76
C THR A 172 23.54 9.52 6.19
N SER A 173 24.64 10.25 6.38
CA SER A 173 25.30 10.47 7.67
C SER A 173 24.52 11.34 8.68
N ILE A 174 23.50 12.12 8.30
CA ILE A 174 22.92 13.12 9.25
C ILE A 174 21.38 13.04 9.43
N ARG A 175 20.57 12.56 8.45
CA ARG A 175 19.09 12.60 8.58
C ARG A 175 18.28 11.42 8.02
N SER A 176 18.86 10.53 7.20
CA SER A 176 18.10 9.49 6.47
C SER A 176 18.19 8.07 7.05
N ARG A 177 18.62 7.88 8.32
CA ARG A 177 18.59 6.54 8.97
C ARG A 177 17.22 5.85 8.95
N SER A 178 16.14 6.58 8.67
CA SER A 178 14.80 6.02 8.51
C SER A 178 14.47 5.51 7.11
N TRP A 179 15.19 5.92 6.06
CA TRP A 179 14.85 5.54 4.70
C TRP A 179 15.23 4.08 4.44
N SER A 180 14.23 3.25 4.17
CA SER A 180 14.39 1.80 3.99
C SER A 180 13.68 1.27 2.75
N GLU A 181 12.79 2.06 2.12
CA GLU A 181 11.96 1.61 1.00
C GLU A 181 12.05 2.57 -0.18
N LEU A 182 12.36 2.05 -1.37
CA LEU A 182 12.38 2.79 -2.64
C LEU A 182 11.43 2.15 -3.64
N HIS A 183 10.54 2.95 -4.23
CA HIS A 183 9.60 2.52 -5.24
C HIS A 183 9.69 3.45 -6.47
N LEU A 184 10.01 2.89 -7.62
CA LEU A 184 9.98 3.55 -8.92
C LEU A 184 8.99 2.79 -9.79
N ILE A 185 7.83 3.39 -10.07
CA ILE A 185 6.71 2.74 -10.76
C ILE A 185 6.40 3.52 -12.03
N ASN A 186 6.38 2.84 -13.17
CA ASN A 186 6.11 3.47 -14.48
C ASN A 186 6.99 4.73 -14.69
N CYS A 187 8.29 4.59 -14.44
CA CYS A 187 9.26 5.66 -14.64
C CYS A 187 10.05 5.37 -15.92
N ALA A 188 10.21 6.38 -16.78
CA ALA A 188 10.97 6.31 -18.03
C ALA A 188 12.50 6.21 -17.78
N LEU A 189 12.93 5.18 -17.05
CA LEU A 189 14.33 4.89 -16.78
C LEU A 189 15.00 4.41 -18.06
N ASN A 190 16.06 5.09 -18.48
CA ASN A 190 16.95 4.55 -19.51
C ASN A 190 17.96 3.55 -18.86
N PRO A 191 18.59 2.66 -19.66
CA PRO A 191 19.53 1.66 -19.14
C PRO A 191 20.71 2.24 -18.34
N VAL A 192 21.17 3.44 -18.69
CA VAL A 192 22.30 4.11 -18.02
C VAL A 192 21.90 4.59 -16.63
N SER A 193 20.74 5.23 -16.51
CA SER A 193 20.16 5.64 -15.23
C SER A 193 19.95 4.44 -14.32
N PHE A 194 19.43 3.33 -14.88
CA PHE A 194 19.25 2.11 -14.10
C PHE A 194 20.57 1.51 -13.61
N HIS A 195 21.57 1.42 -14.48
CA HIS A 195 22.90 0.93 -14.10
C HIS A 195 23.52 1.79 -12.99
N THR A 196 23.36 3.12 -13.08
CA THR A 196 23.79 4.07 -12.06
C THR A 196 23.09 3.80 -10.73
N LEU A 197 21.75 3.64 -10.76
CA LEU A 197 20.95 3.31 -9.59
C LEU A 197 21.42 1.99 -8.95
N ALA A 198 21.54 0.91 -9.73
CA ALA A 198 21.98 -0.40 -9.25
C ALA A 198 23.37 -0.35 -8.62
N THR A 199 24.28 0.45 -9.20
CA THR A 199 25.63 0.65 -8.65
C THR A 199 25.58 1.40 -7.32
N CYS A 200 24.77 2.46 -7.20
CA CYS A 200 24.56 3.16 -5.93
C CYS A 200 23.97 2.22 -4.87
N LEU A 201 22.91 1.48 -5.23
CA LEU A 201 22.25 0.54 -4.33
C LEU A 201 23.22 -0.51 -3.79
N ARG A 202 24.05 -1.09 -4.66
CA ARG A 202 25.12 -2.02 -4.26
C ARG A 202 26.15 -1.38 -3.32
N THR A 203 26.54 -0.14 -3.59
CA THR A 203 27.64 0.51 -2.86
C THR A 203 27.25 0.90 -1.44
N TYR A 204 26.00 1.35 -1.24
CA TYR A 204 25.55 1.88 0.04
C TYR A 204 24.70 0.92 0.87
N ASP A 205 24.10 -0.12 0.25
CA ASP A 205 23.29 -1.18 0.88
C ASP A 205 22.40 -0.68 2.03
N CYS A 206 21.67 0.41 1.82
CA CYS A 206 20.88 1.06 2.87
C CYS A 206 19.41 0.66 2.87
N LEU A 207 18.92 0.04 1.79
CA LEU A 207 17.51 -0.24 1.56
C LEU A 207 17.14 -1.70 1.84
N VAL A 208 15.90 -1.87 2.30
CA VAL A 208 15.32 -3.16 2.69
C VAL A 208 14.27 -3.61 1.68
N ASN A 209 13.54 -2.67 1.07
CA ASN A 209 12.55 -2.92 0.04
C ASN A 209 12.83 -2.05 -1.19
N VAL A 210 12.98 -2.69 -2.35
CA VAL A 210 13.20 -2.01 -3.62
C VAL A 210 12.17 -2.52 -4.63
N ALA A 211 11.35 -1.61 -5.14
CA ALA A 211 10.39 -1.89 -6.20
C ALA A 211 10.72 -1.04 -7.42
N ILE A 212 10.99 -1.71 -8.55
CA ILE A 212 11.26 -1.11 -9.84
C ILE A 212 10.27 -1.75 -10.79
N GLU A 213 9.14 -1.09 -10.99
CA GLU A 213 7.96 -1.68 -11.62
C GLU A 213 7.60 -0.94 -12.92
N ASN A 214 7.19 -1.69 -13.94
CA ASN A 214 6.84 -1.16 -15.27
C ASN A 214 7.92 -0.23 -15.85
N CYS A 215 9.20 -0.54 -15.58
CA CYS A 215 10.34 0.22 -16.06
C CYS A 215 11.09 -0.56 -17.14
N HIS A 216 11.72 0.14 -18.08
CA HIS A 216 12.60 -0.45 -19.09
C HIS A 216 14.02 -0.61 -18.53
N VAL A 217 14.31 -1.79 -18.00
CA VAL A 217 15.60 -2.13 -17.40
C VAL A 217 16.43 -2.93 -18.40
N GLY A 218 17.54 -2.34 -18.85
CA GLY A 218 18.38 -2.90 -19.91
C GLY A 218 18.96 -4.28 -19.59
N THR A 219 20.09 -4.33 -18.85
CA THR A 219 20.84 -5.58 -18.62
C THR A 219 20.58 -6.19 -17.24
N LEU A 220 20.35 -7.50 -17.22
CA LEU A 220 20.12 -8.29 -15.99
C LEU A 220 21.35 -8.38 -15.08
N ALA A 221 22.56 -8.21 -15.64
CA ALA A 221 23.82 -8.26 -14.89
C ALA A 221 23.87 -7.24 -13.74
N SER A 222 23.29 -6.05 -13.92
CA SER A 222 23.27 -5.02 -12.87
C SER A 222 22.36 -5.42 -11.70
N VAL A 223 21.22 -6.07 -11.99
CA VAL A 223 20.30 -6.60 -10.98
C VAL A 223 20.97 -7.75 -10.22
N ALA A 224 21.51 -8.72 -10.95
CA ALA A 224 22.19 -9.88 -10.35
C ALA A 224 23.36 -9.44 -9.46
N ALA A 225 24.17 -8.48 -9.92
CA ALA A 225 25.26 -7.93 -9.13
C ALA A 225 24.79 -7.23 -7.84
N TYR A 226 23.68 -6.49 -7.91
CA TYR A 226 23.09 -5.87 -6.73
C TYR A 226 22.55 -6.93 -5.75
N VAL A 227 21.72 -7.87 -6.20
CA VAL A 227 21.11 -8.90 -5.35
C VAL A 227 22.18 -9.75 -4.65
N ARG A 228 23.27 -10.07 -5.34
CA ARG A 228 24.38 -10.87 -4.80
C ARG A 228 25.15 -10.15 -3.68
N SER A 229 25.19 -8.82 -3.71
CA SER A 229 25.98 -8.00 -2.78
C SER A 229 25.16 -7.37 -1.65
N ALA A 230 23.84 -7.24 -1.83
CA ALA A 230 22.96 -6.66 -0.84
C ALA A 230 22.81 -7.57 0.38
N ALA A 231 23.18 -7.08 1.57
CA ALA A 231 23.00 -7.79 2.83
C ALA A 231 21.68 -7.40 3.53
N ARG A 232 21.09 -6.25 3.17
CA ARG A 232 19.86 -5.73 3.81
C ARG A 232 18.60 -5.87 2.95
N LEU A 233 18.75 -6.16 1.66
CA LEU A 233 17.63 -6.32 0.74
C LEU A 233 16.78 -7.53 1.13
N THR A 234 15.52 -7.30 1.47
CA THR A 234 14.55 -8.34 1.84
C THR A 234 13.46 -8.51 0.79
N HIS A 235 13.05 -7.42 0.13
CA HIS A 235 11.99 -7.43 -0.87
C HIS A 235 12.50 -6.77 -2.16
N LEU A 236 12.38 -7.50 -3.26
CA LEU A 236 12.66 -7.00 -4.60
C LEU A 236 11.44 -7.20 -5.49
N SER A 237 10.93 -6.11 -6.08
CA SER A 237 9.91 -6.16 -7.12
C SER A 237 10.48 -5.66 -8.43
N LEU A 238 10.38 -6.51 -9.46
CA LEU A 238 10.71 -6.23 -10.86
C LEU A 238 9.44 -6.32 -11.73
N ARG A 239 8.27 -6.15 -11.12
CA ARG A 239 6.97 -6.35 -11.79
C ARG A 239 6.85 -5.54 -13.08
N GLY A 240 6.38 -6.16 -14.15
CA GLY A 240 6.08 -5.47 -15.40
C GLY A 240 7.31 -4.91 -16.12
N THR A 241 8.51 -5.20 -15.60
CA THR A 241 9.72 -4.70 -16.23
C THR A 241 10.02 -5.53 -17.48
N THR A 242 10.30 -4.83 -18.58
CA THR A 242 10.80 -5.49 -19.78
C THR A 242 12.28 -5.71 -19.59
N MET A 243 12.71 -6.98 -19.49
CA MET A 243 14.11 -7.33 -19.35
C MET A 243 14.57 -8.20 -20.51
N ALA A 244 15.81 -7.97 -20.94
CA ALA A 244 16.47 -8.80 -21.94
C ALA A 244 16.85 -10.19 -21.35
N THR A 245 17.25 -11.09 -22.25
CA THR A 245 17.60 -12.51 -22.02
C THR A 245 18.55 -12.76 -20.84
N HIS A 246 18.56 -14.00 -20.31
CA HIS A 246 19.43 -14.55 -19.23
C HIS A 246 18.93 -14.43 -17.78
N TRP A 247 17.78 -15.06 -17.47
CA TRP A 247 17.24 -15.14 -16.11
C TRP A 247 18.02 -16.03 -15.16
N ALA A 248 18.92 -16.86 -15.70
CA ALA A 248 19.85 -17.68 -14.92
C ALA A 248 20.70 -16.82 -13.97
N ASP A 249 21.28 -15.70 -14.43
CA ASP A 249 22.13 -14.84 -13.58
C ASP A 249 21.37 -14.26 -12.37
N VAL A 250 20.11 -13.88 -12.59
CA VAL A 250 19.23 -13.39 -11.53
C VAL A 250 18.89 -14.53 -10.58
N GLY A 251 18.57 -15.72 -11.08
CA GLY A 251 18.28 -16.88 -10.25
C GLY A 251 19.49 -17.35 -9.43
N GLU A 252 20.70 -17.32 -9.98
CA GLU A 252 21.95 -17.57 -9.22
C GLU A 252 22.16 -16.52 -8.11
N ALA A 253 21.95 -15.24 -8.42
CA ALA A 253 22.07 -14.18 -7.43
C ALA A 253 21.01 -14.30 -6.33
N VAL A 254 19.77 -14.62 -6.71
CA VAL A 254 18.67 -14.90 -5.79
C VAL A 254 19.00 -16.12 -4.94
N ALA A 255 19.57 -17.18 -5.50
CA ALA A 255 19.96 -18.37 -4.76
C ALA A 255 21.03 -18.06 -3.71
N ALA A 256 22.05 -17.27 -4.09
CA ALA A 256 23.16 -16.90 -3.20
C ALA A 256 22.77 -15.90 -2.09
N SER A 257 21.74 -15.06 -2.30
CA SER A 257 21.32 -14.08 -1.30
C SER A 257 20.79 -14.75 -0.03
N VAL A 258 21.14 -14.25 1.16
CA VAL A 258 20.60 -14.76 2.43
C VAL A 258 19.48 -13.87 2.99
N SER A 259 19.44 -12.61 2.58
CA SER A 259 18.50 -11.61 3.11
C SER A 259 17.20 -11.53 2.32
N LEU A 260 17.21 -11.88 1.02
CA LEU A 260 16.06 -11.72 0.14
C LEU A 260 14.97 -12.76 0.47
N VAL A 261 13.85 -12.30 1.01
CA VAL A 261 12.70 -13.14 1.38
C VAL A 261 11.53 -13.04 0.41
N HIS A 262 11.48 -12.02 -0.45
CA HIS A 262 10.38 -11.83 -1.39
C HIS A 262 10.89 -11.34 -2.74
N LEU A 263 10.53 -12.06 -3.79
CA LEU A 263 10.85 -11.74 -5.18
C LEU A 263 9.57 -11.67 -6.01
N ASN A 264 9.30 -10.50 -6.57
CA ASN A 264 8.16 -10.28 -7.45
C ASN A 264 8.61 -10.08 -8.89
N ILE A 265 8.22 -11.02 -9.75
CA ILE A 265 8.48 -11.00 -11.21
C ILE A 265 7.15 -11.17 -11.95
N SER A 266 6.09 -10.58 -11.41
CA SER A 266 4.78 -10.57 -12.07
C SER A 266 4.79 -9.70 -13.33
N SER A 267 3.92 -9.99 -14.30
CA SER A 267 3.75 -9.19 -15.53
C SER A 267 5.00 -8.99 -16.39
N CYS A 268 6.03 -9.83 -16.27
CA CYS A 268 7.28 -9.74 -17.03
C CYS A 268 7.27 -10.53 -18.36
N ASN A 269 6.10 -11.00 -18.79
CA ASN A 269 5.92 -11.85 -19.98
C ASN A 269 6.74 -13.16 -19.94
N TRP A 270 6.97 -13.72 -18.75
CA TRP A 270 7.66 -15.01 -18.63
C TRP A 270 6.88 -16.13 -19.30
N GLN A 271 7.61 -17.08 -19.88
CA GLN A 271 7.09 -18.31 -20.44
C GLN A 271 7.70 -19.47 -19.65
N ASP A 272 7.09 -20.65 -19.71
CA ASP A 272 7.65 -21.85 -19.06
C ASP A 272 9.09 -22.11 -19.50
N VAL A 273 9.35 -21.95 -20.80
CA VAL A 273 10.67 -22.03 -21.43
C VAL A 273 10.84 -20.81 -22.36
N PRO A 274 11.97 -20.11 -22.36
CA PRO A 274 13.18 -20.40 -21.57
C PRO A 274 13.14 -19.85 -20.14
N HIS A 275 12.29 -18.86 -19.86
CA HIS A 275 12.41 -17.99 -18.68
C HIS A 275 12.31 -18.73 -17.35
N LEU A 276 11.19 -19.40 -17.08
CA LEU A 276 10.98 -20.10 -15.80
C LEU A 276 11.95 -21.28 -15.66
N SER A 277 12.19 -22.03 -16.75
CA SER A 277 13.12 -23.17 -16.73
C SER A 277 14.56 -22.77 -16.40
N GLU A 278 15.07 -21.68 -17.00
CA GLU A 278 16.42 -21.17 -16.71
C GLU A 278 16.52 -20.67 -15.28
N PHE A 279 15.53 -19.88 -14.84
CA PHE A 279 15.49 -19.37 -13.48
C PHE A 279 15.49 -20.51 -12.46
N VAL A 280 14.58 -21.48 -12.59
CA VAL A 280 14.49 -22.62 -11.65
C VAL A 280 15.76 -23.49 -11.70
N GLY A 281 16.34 -23.69 -12.89
CA GLY A 281 17.59 -24.43 -13.05
C GLY A 281 18.77 -23.81 -12.32
N SER A 282 18.79 -22.48 -12.19
CA SER A 282 19.85 -21.74 -11.49
C SER A 282 19.71 -21.69 -9.95
N LEU A 283 18.64 -22.25 -9.37
CA LEU A 283 18.39 -22.27 -7.92
C LEU A 283 19.12 -23.41 -7.18
N ALA A 284 20.16 -23.99 -7.77
CA ALA A 284 20.88 -25.13 -7.18
C ALA A 284 21.52 -24.79 -5.83
N ALA A 285 22.13 -23.62 -5.70
CA ALA A 285 22.81 -23.14 -4.49
C ALA A 285 21.90 -22.25 -3.61
N PHE A 286 20.61 -22.59 -3.50
CA PHE A 286 19.66 -21.76 -2.76
C PHE A 286 19.98 -21.74 -1.26
N ALA A 287 20.38 -20.57 -0.75
CA ALA A 287 20.71 -20.38 0.65
C ALA A 287 19.47 -20.58 1.55
N PRO A 288 19.61 -21.24 2.71
CA PRO A 288 18.49 -21.51 3.60
C PRO A 288 17.92 -20.20 4.18
N ARG A 289 16.60 -20.07 4.14
CA ARG A 289 15.86 -18.91 4.67
C ARG A 289 14.64 -19.40 5.45
N PRO A 290 14.21 -18.67 6.50
CA PRO A 290 13.02 -19.05 7.26
C PRO A 290 11.73 -18.93 6.44
N ARG A 291 11.74 -18.07 5.41
CA ARG A 291 10.60 -17.77 4.57
C ARG A 291 11.08 -17.29 3.21
N PHE A 292 10.46 -17.76 2.13
CA PHE A 292 10.65 -17.21 0.80
C PHE A 292 9.32 -17.14 0.02
N ALA A 293 9.09 -15.99 -0.59
CA ALA A 293 7.91 -15.68 -1.37
C ALA A 293 8.28 -15.40 -2.82
N LEU A 294 7.61 -16.10 -3.74
CA LEU A 294 7.82 -15.98 -5.17
C LEU A 294 6.50 -15.58 -5.87
N ASP A 295 6.48 -14.40 -6.48
CA ASP A 295 5.35 -13.94 -7.29
C ASP A 295 5.66 -14.02 -8.78
N LEU A 296 4.93 -14.91 -9.47
CA LEU A 296 5.01 -15.16 -10.91
C LEU A 296 3.70 -14.78 -11.61
N SER A 297 2.84 -14.00 -10.98
CA SER A 297 1.49 -13.70 -11.48
C SER A 297 1.52 -12.93 -12.81
N PHE A 298 0.49 -13.08 -13.63
CA PHE A 298 0.29 -12.33 -14.88
C PHE A 298 1.44 -12.44 -15.88
N ASN A 299 2.15 -13.56 -15.89
CA ASN A 299 3.05 -13.96 -16.97
C ASN A 299 2.29 -14.84 -18.00
N LEU A 300 3.03 -15.48 -18.91
CA LEU A 300 2.52 -16.39 -19.94
C LEU A 300 2.82 -17.86 -19.57
N LEU A 301 2.59 -18.23 -18.31
CA LEU A 301 2.85 -19.58 -17.83
C LEU A 301 1.66 -20.50 -18.13
N THR A 302 1.98 -21.77 -18.43
CA THR A 302 0.99 -22.85 -18.61
C THR A 302 1.10 -23.86 -17.47
N SER A 303 0.31 -24.94 -17.49
CA SER A 303 0.42 -26.01 -16.49
C SER A 303 1.80 -26.65 -16.40
N LYS A 304 2.65 -26.52 -17.43
CA LYS A 304 4.04 -26.98 -17.40
C LYS A 304 4.87 -26.32 -16.29
N CYS A 305 4.48 -25.15 -15.81
CA CYS A 305 5.15 -24.47 -14.71
C CYS A 305 5.17 -25.33 -13.44
N PHE A 306 4.14 -26.14 -13.17
CA PHE A 306 4.07 -27.00 -12.00
C PHE A 306 5.15 -28.09 -12.04
N ALA A 307 5.37 -28.70 -13.20
CA ALA A 307 6.44 -29.68 -13.39
C ALA A 307 7.83 -29.04 -13.21
N LEU A 308 8.04 -27.84 -13.76
CA LEU A 308 9.29 -27.10 -13.61
C LEU A 308 9.56 -26.74 -12.14
N LEU A 309 8.58 -26.16 -11.45
CA LEU A 309 8.70 -25.81 -10.04
C LEU A 309 8.88 -27.03 -9.14
N THR A 310 8.32 -28.18 -9.51
CA THR A 310 8.54 -29.44 -8.78
C THR A 310 9.99 -29.92 -8.89
N LYS A 311 10.67 -29.64 -10.02
CA LYS A 311 12.08 -29.98 -10.28
C LYS A 311 13.07 -29.01 -9.64
N ALA A 312 12.61 -27.94 -8.98
CA ALA A 312 13.47 -27.03 -8.25
C ALA A 312 14.30 -27.75 -7.16
N SER A 313 15.40 -27.12 -6.73
CA SER A 313 16.28 -27.71 -5.71
C SER A 313 15.52 -28.01 -4.40
N VAL A 314 15.98 -29.02 -3.65
CA VAL A 314 15.38 -29.38 -2.35
C VAL A 314 15.44 -28.19 -1.39
N ALA A 315 16.57 -27.46 -1.38
CA ALA A 315 16.75 -26.29 -0.54
C ALA A 315 15.73 -25.18 -0.86
N PHE A 316 15.46 -24.92 -2.14
CA PHE A 316 14.43 -23.95 -2.55
C PHE A 316 13.04 -24.38 -2.07
N ARG A 317 12.63 -25.62 -2.36
CA ARG A 317 11.32 -26.16 -1.98
C ARG A 317 11.09 -26.16 -0.47
N ALA A 318 12.15 -26.37 0.32
CA ALA A 318 12.10 -26.34 1.77
C ALA A 318 11.97 -24.93 2.37
N CYS A 319 12.25 -23.87 1.61
CA CYS A 319 12.18 -22.48 2.11
C CYS A 319 10.95 -21.71 1.62
N VAL A 320 10.31 -22.16 0.53
CA VAL A 320 9.21 -21.45 -0.12
C VAL A 320 7.91 -21.63 0.67
N THR A 321 7.35 -20.51 1.12
CA THR A 321 6.12 -20.45 1.90
C THR A 321 4.98 -19.77 1.14
N ASP A 322 5.32 -18.90 0.18
CA ASP A 322 4.35 -18.13 -0.60
C ASP A 322 4.59 -18.29 -2.09
N VAL A 323 3.55 -18.69 -2.81
CA VAL A 323 3.59 -18.78 -4.27
C VAL A 323 2.36 -18.09 -4.85
N PHE A 324 2.61 -17.09 -5.69
CA PHE A 324 1.57 -16.36 -6.41
C PHE A 324 1.63 -16.73 -7.90
N LEU A 325 0.57 -17.37 -8.36
CA LEU A 325 0.36 -17.88 -9.71
C LEU A 325 -0.94 -17.32 -10.30
N GLY A 326 -1.21 -16.04 -10.07
CA GLY A 326 -2.40 -15.40 -10.62
C GLY A 326 -2.29 -15.13 -12.12
N GLY A 327 -3.42 -15.02 -12.83
CA GLY A 327 -3.49 -14.51 -14.20
C GLY A 327 -3.06 -15.48 -15.30
N HIS A 328 -2.96 -16.78 -15.01
CA HIS A 328 -2.49 -17.80 -15.94
C HIS A 328 -3.61 -18.69 -16.49
N LYS A 329 -3.31 -19.50 -17.49
CA LYS A 329 -4.23 -20.54 -18.02
C LYS A 329 -3.67 -21.92 -17.68
N PHE A 330 -4.26 -22.57 -16.69
CA PHE A 330 -3.90 -23.90 -16.21
C PHE A 330 -4.95 -24.93 -16.65
N THR A 331 -4.97 -25.20 -17.95
CA THR A 331 -5.94 -26.12 -18.56
C THR A 331 -5.43 -27.55 -18.70
N ASP A 332 -4.12 -27.74 -18.68
CA ASP A 332 -3.48 -29.01 -19.05
C ASP A 332 -2.89 -29.71 -17.80
N ASP A 333 -2.55 -31.00 -17.89
CA ASP A 333 -1.72 -31.76 -16.94
C ASP A 333 -2.01 -31.63 -15.42
N GLU A 334 -3.09 -32.29 -14.97
CA GLU A 334 -3.58 -32.24 -13.58
C GLU A 334 -2.66 -32.88 -12.52
N GLU A 335 -1.84 -33.85 -12.91
CA GLU A 335 -1.00 -34.60 -11.96
C GLU A 335 0.11 -33.73 -11.37
N ASP A 336 0.69 -32.85 -12.19
CA ASP A 336 1.83 -32.03 -11.80
C ASP A 336 1.44 -30.99 -10.75
N VAL A 337 0.19 -30.54 -10.72
CA VAL A 337 -0.35 -29.67 -9.65
C VAL A 337 -0.26 -30.38 -8.29
N SER A 338 -0.60 -31.66 -8.25
CA SER A 338 -0.59 -32.43 -6.99
C SER A 338 0.84 -32.71 -6.54
N ARG A 339 1.75 -33.02 -7.48
CA ARG A 339 3.18 -33.20 -7.21
C ARG A 339 3.81 -31.91 -6.70
N PHE A 340 3.51 -30.78 -7.34
CA PHE A 340 3.94 -29.46 -6.93
C PHE A 340 3.46 -29.15 -5.51
N LEU A 341 2.16 -29.21 -5.24
CA LEU A 341 1.64 -28.90 -3.91
C LEU A 341 2.20 -29.84 -2.84
N GLY A 342 2.39 -31.12 -3.16
CA GLY A 342 3.03 -32.09 -2.27
C GLY A 342 4.51 -31.79 -1.99
N ALA A 343 5.26 -31.26 -2.95
CA ALA A 343 6.69 -31.00 -2.83
C ALA A 343 7.03 -29.75 -1.99
N TYR A 344 6.06 -28.86 -1.75
CA TYR A 344 6.22 -27.62 -0.99
C TYR A 344 5.48 -27.72 0.34
N GLU A 345 6.10 -28.39 1.32
CA GLU A 345 5.45 -28.72 2.61
C GLU A 345 5.15 -27.48 3.48
N LEU A 346 6.01 -26.45 3.44
CA LEU A 346 5.86 -25.21 4.21
C LEU A 346 4.96 -24.15 3.55
N LEU A 347 4.34 -24.47 2.40
CA LEU A 347 3.47 -23.55 1.70
C LEU A 347 2.25 -23.17 2.57
N ASP A 348 2.22 -21.90 3.01
CA ASP A 348 1.13 -21.31 3.80
C ASP A 348 0.32 -20.29 2.99
N THR A 349 0.77 -19.93 1.78
CA THR A 349 0.18 -18.89 0.95
C THR A 349 0.10 -19.35 -0.50
N LEU A 350 -1.11 -19.35 -1.05
CA LEU A 350 -1.38 -19.70 -2.44
C LEU A 350 -2.33 -18.66 -3.06
N SER A 351 -1.88 -18.02 -4.14
CA SER A 351 -2.75 -17.21 -5.00
C SER A 351 -2.81 -17.79 -6.39
N VAL A 352 -4.03 -18.02 -6.89
CA VAL A 352 -4.34 -18.38 -8.28
C VAL A 352 -5.33 -17.38 -8.88
N ARG A 353 -5.37 -16.15 -8.34
CA ARG A 353 -6.33 -15.11 -8.75
C ARG A 353 -6.37 -14.90 -10.26
N ARG A 354 -7.55 -14.66 -10.84
CA ARG A 354 -7.76 -14.41 -12.28
C ARG A 354 -7.19 -15.50 -13.19
N SER A 355 -6.92 -16.70 -12.66
CA SER A 355 -6.45 -17.81 -13.46
C SER A 355 -7.62 -18.60 -14.01
N VAL A 356 -7.45 -19.11 -15.22
CA VAL A 356 -8.38 -20.07 -15.83
C VAL A 356 -7.93 -21.46 -15.44
N LEU A 357 -8.71 -22.15 -14.61
CA LEU A 357 -8.43 -23.51 -14.17
C LEU A 357 -9.34 -24.49 -14.91
N SER A 358 -8.80 -25.62 -15.36
CA SER A 358 -9.66 -26.78 -15.68
C SER A 358 -10.33 -27.31 -14.41
N THR A 359 -11.45 -28.02 -14.57
CA THR A 359 -12.19 -28.61 -13.44
C THR A 359 -11.28 -29.51 -12.58
N GLY A 360 -10.43 -30.33 -13.21
CA GLY A 360 -9.52 -31.21 -12.48
C GLY A 360 -8.43 -30.46 -11.73
N THR A 361 -7.79 -29.46 -12.35
CA THR A 361 -6.81 -28.59 -11.69
C THR A 361 -7.43 -27.89 -10.47
N ALA A 362 -8.63 -27.32 -10.62
CA ALA A 362 -9.34 -26.69 -9.51
C ALA A 362 -9.62 -27.67 -8.36
N GLN A 363 -10.01 -28.93 -8.68
CA GLN A 363 -10.20 -29.97 -7.67
C GLN A 363 -8.91 -30.35 -6.93
N ARG A 364 -7.76 -30.41 -7.62
CA ARG A 364 -6.45 -30.69 -7.00
C ARG A 364 -5.99 -29.57 -6.08
N VAL A 365 -6.11 -28.31 -6.54
CA VAL A 365 -5.84 -27.13 -5.70
C VAL A 365 -6.71 -27.18 -4.44
N LEU A 366 -8.01 -27.44 -4.60
CA LEU A 366 -8.93 -27.50 -3.48
C LEU A 366 -8.60 -28.63 -2.50
N ARG A 367 -8.22 -29.82 -2.99
CA ARG A 367 -7.78 -30.92 -2.12
C ARG A 367 -6.60 -30.51 -1.24
N ALA A 368 -5.61 -29.82 -1.80
CA ALA A 368 -4.45 -29.33 -1.05
C ALA A 368 -4.83 -28.22 -0.06
N VAL A 369 -5.72 -27.30 -0.45
CA VAL A 369 -6.22 -26.23 0.44
C VAL A 369 -6.97 -26.83 1.63
N THR A 370 -7.74 -27.89 1.42
CA THR A 370 -8.48 -28.60 2.49
C THR A 370 -7.65 -29.58 3.30
N ASP A 371 -6.35 -29.72 3.03
CA ASP A 371 -5.48 -30.61 3.80
C ASP A 371 -5.31 -30.05 5.23
N LYS A 372 -5.75 -30.83 6.22
CA LYS A 372 -5.68 -30.46 7.64
C LYS A 372 -4.25 -30.40 8.19
N LYS A 373 -3.27 -30.94 7.45
CA LYS A 373 -1.84 -30.81 7.81
C LYS A 373 -1.28 -29.43 7.51
N ARG A 374 -1.97 -28.62 6.69
CA ARG A 374 -1.52 -27.30 6.28
C ARG A 374 -2.26 -26.21 7.04
N LEU A 375 -1.51 -25.19 7.44
CA LEU A 375 -2.02 -23.99 8.08
C LEU A 375 -1.88 -22.82 7.10
N TRP A 376 -2.99 -22.35 6.55
CA TRP A 376 -2.98 -21.30 5.53
C TRP A 376 -2.98 -19.91 6.15
N ARG A 377 -2.05 -19.07 5.70
CA ARG A 377 -2.01 -17.63 5.91
C ARG A 377 -2.74 -16.87 4.82
N LEU A 378 -2.66 -17.27 3.55
CA LEU A 378 -3.41 -16.63 2.47
C LEU A 378 -3.90 -17.67 1.45
N VAL A 379 -5.20 -17.63 1.19
CA VAL A 379 -5.81 -18.33 0.05
C VAL A 379 -6.51 -17.28 -0.82
N ASP A 380 -5.99 -17.08 -2.02
CA ASP A 380 -6.51 -16.11 -2.99
C ASP A 380 -6.93 -16.81 -4.28
N VAL A 381 -8.25 -16.86 -4.47
CA VAL A 381 -8.94 -17.43 -5.63
C VAL A 381 -9.81 -16.39 -6.33
N ALA A 382 -9.49 -15.10 -6.16
CA ALA A 382 -10.31 -14.03 -6.71
C ALA A 382 -10.42 -14.13 -8.24
N HIS A 383 -11.63 -13.97 -8.78
CA HIS A 383 -11.99 -14.04 -10.19
C HIS A 383 -11.61 -15.38 -10.85
N VAL A 384 -11.57 -16.46 -10.08
CA VAL A 384 -11.49 -17.81 -10.62
C VAL A 384 -12.91 -18.33 -10.82
N ASN A 385 -13.17 -18.94 -11.97
CA ASN A 385 -14.44 -19.62 -12.19
C ASN A 385 -14.44 -20.95 -11.40
N LEU A 386 -15.08 -20.94 -10.23
CA LEU A 386 -15.17 -22.09 -9.35
C LEU A 386 -16.55 -22.74 -9.51
N ALA A 387 -16.60 -24.07 -9.55
CA ALA A 387 -17.86 -24.79 -9.62
C ALA A 387 -18.65 -24.68 -8.30
N ASN A 388 -19.93 -25.06 -8.34
CA ASN A 388 -20.79 -25.11 -7.15
C ASN A 388 -20.16 -25.92 -6.01
N GLY A 389 -20.26 -25.42 -4.77
CA GLY A 389 -19.73 -26.10 -3.57
C GLY A 389 -18.26 -25.83 -3.25
N PHE A 390 -17.52 -25.16 -4.14
CA PHE A 390 -16.09 -24.86 -3.92
C PHE A 390 -15.86 -23.97 -2.70
N PHE A 391 -16.62 -22.88 -2.56
CA PHE A 391 -16.47 -21.96 -1.43
C PHE A 391 -16.66 -22.65 -0.08
N LYS A 392 -17.68 -23.51 0.04
CA LYS A 392 -17.92 -24.31 1.24
C LYS A 392 -16.70 -25.15 1.62
N ARG A 393 -16.03 -25.76 0.63
CA ARG A 393 -14.82 -26.56 0.86
C ARG A 393 -13.62 -25.70 1.22
N ILE A 394 -13.44 -24.53 0.60
CA ILE A 394 -12.38 -23.59 0.98
C ILE A 394 -12.54 -23.15 2.44
N CYS A 395 -13.79 -22.95 2.90
CA CYS A 395 -14.08 -22.63 4.30
C CYS A 395 -13.75 -23.75 5.30
N GLN A 396 -13.43 -24.96 4.83
CA GLN A 396 -12.96 -26.08 5.67
C GLN A 396 -11.43 -26.12 5.79
N ALA A 397 -10.72 -25.25 5.09
CA ALA A 397 -9.28 -25.11 5.24
C ALA A 397 -8.92 -24.67 6.66
N THR A 398 -7.73 -25.06 7.10
CA THR A 398 -7.23 -24.67 8.42
C THR A 398 -6.46 -23.36 8.26
N PHE A 399 -6.92 -22.29 8.92
CA PHE A 399 -6.32 -20.97 8.86
C PHE A 399 -5.61 -20.62 10.16
N ALA A 400 -4.48 -19.91 10.06
CA ALA A 400 -3.78 -19.34 11.21
C ALA A 400 -4.64 -18.25 11.88
N PRO A 401 -4.89 -18.35 13.20
CA PRO A 401 -5.77 -17.40 13.89
C PRO A 401 -5.18 -15.99 13.90
N GLY A 402 -5.99 -15.02 13.46
CA GLY A 402 -5.72 -13.58 13.55
C GLY A 402 -4.73 -13.02 12.52
N THR A 403 -4.18 -13.85 11.64
CA THR A 403 -3.26 -13.42 10.58
C THR A 403 -3.66 -13.87 9.18
N SER A 404 -4.71 -14.69 9.07
CA SER A 404 -5.07 -15.33 7.81
C SER A 404 -6.01 -14.51 6.94
N SER A 405 -5.85 -14.68 5.64
CA SER A 405 -6.58 -13.95 4.61
C SER A 405 -7.27 -14.93 3.65
N LEU A 406 -8.56 -14.70 3.42
CA LEU A 406 -9.34 -15.40 2.41
C LEU A 406 -9.85 -14.38 1.38
N VAL A 407 -9.42 -14.54 0.13
CA VAL A 407 -9.76 -13.64 -0.97
C VAL A 407 -10.51 -14.41 -2.04
N CYS A 408 -11.80 -14.13 -2.16
CA CYS A 408 -12.72 -14.76 -3.10
C CYS A 408 -13.45 -13.75 -3.98
N SER A 409 -12.94 -12.52 -4.11
CA SER A 409 -13.60 -11.48 -4.92
C SER A 409 -13.85 -11.96 -6.35
N GLY A 410 -15.02 -11.67 -6.93
CA GLY A 410 -15.32 -12.05 -8.30
C GLY A 410 -15.65 -13.53 -8.51
N VAL A 411 -15.77 -14.32 -7.43
CA VAL A 411 -16.24 -15.70 -7.47
C VAL A 411 -17.76 -15.70 -7.32
N ASP A 412 -18.48 -16.40 -8.21
CA ASP A 412 -19.91 -16.61 -8.01
C ASP A 412 -20.13 -17.59 -6.86
N LEU A 413 -20.67 -17.07 -5.76
CA LEU A 413 -20.94 -17.88 -4.58
C LEU A 413 -22.27 -18.64 -4.67
N HIS A 414 -23.10 -18.40 -5.70
CA HIS A 414 -24.37 -19.09 -5.93
C HIS A 414 -25.27 -19.21 -4.68
N GLY A 415 -25.28 -18.20 -3.81
CA GLY A 415 -26.07 -18.23 -2.58
C GLY A 415 -25.52 -19.13 -1.45
N GLN A 416 -24.28 -19.62 -1.55
CA GLN A 416 -23.75 -20.69 -0.69
C GLN A 416 -23.04 -20.22 0.59
N ILE A 417 -23.40 -19.08 1.19
CA ILE A 417 -22.95 -18.73 2.55
C ILE A 417 -23.74 -19.57 3.60
N THR A 418 -24.02 -20.84 3.30
CA THR A 418 -24.89 -21.69 4.12
C THR A 418 -24.12 -22.33 5.28
N LYS A 419 -24.49 -21.87 6.49
CA LYS A 419 -24.37 -22.40 7.89
C LYS A 419 -23.32 -23.42 8.36
N ALA A 420 -22.58 -24.16 7.52
CA ALA A 420 -21.57 -25.13 7.97
C ALA A 420 -20.15 -24.72 7.51
N GLY A 421 -19.26 -24.42 8.47
CA GLY A 421 -17.83 -24.18 8.26
C GLY A 421 -17.42 -22.70 8.24
N PHE A 422 -18.19 -21.83 7.59
CA PHE A 422 -17.79 -20.42 7.43
C PHE A 422 -17.68 -19.65 8.75
N ALA A 423 -18.53 -19.90 9.75
CA ALA A 423 -18.41 -19.23 11.06
C ALA A 423 -17.08 -19.55 11.78
N GLY A 424 -16.60 -20.80 11.67
CA GLY A 424 -15.30 -21.20 12.22
C GLY A 424 -14.13 -20.60 11.44
N CYS A 425 -14.28 -20.44 10.13
CA CYS A 425 -13.30 -19.73 9.30
C CYS A 425 -13.29 -18.22 9.61
N ALA A 426 -14.45 -17.57 9.65
CA ALA A 426 -14.58 -16.12 9.81
C ALA A 426 -14.02 -15.59 11.14
N SER A 427 -14.09 -16.36 12.23
CA SER A 427 -13.55 -15.96 13.53
C SER A 427 -12.02 -15.90 13.55
N VAL A 428 -11.35 -16.70 12.72
CA VAL A 428 -9.88 -16.79 12.66
C VAL A 428 -9.26 -15.88 11.59
N LEU A 429 -10.04 -15.38 10.63
CA LEU A 429 -9.52 -14.53 9.55
C LEU A 429 -9.22 -13.10 10.04
N SER A 430 -8.11 -12.54 9.54
CA SER A 430 -7.79 -11.11 9.59
C SER A 430 -8.26 -10.36 8.35
N ARG A 431 -8.36 -11.02 7.20
CA ARG A 431 -8.88 -10.41 5.96
C ARG A 431 -9.87 -11.34 5.28
N LEU A 432 -11.02 -10.79 4.92
CA LEU A 432 -12.04 -11.46 4.13
C LEU A 432 -12.47 -10.54 2.98
N ASP A 433 -12.32 -11.02 1.75
CA ASP A 433 -12.76 -10.32 0.55
C ASP A 433 -13.77 -11.15 -0.24
N LEU A 434 -15.02 -10.67 -0.23
CA LEU A 434 -16.16 -11.21 -0.97
C LEU A 434 -16.75 -10.16 -1.93
N SER A 435 -15.90 -9.27 -2.46
CA SER A 435 -16.32 -8.22 -3.40
C SER A 435 -16.74 -8.82 -4.74
N ASN A 436 -17.77 -8.27 -5.39
CA ASN A 436 -18.27 -8.74 -6.69
C ASN A 436 -18.60 -10.25 -6.71
N CYS A 437 -19.21 -10.75 -5.64
CA CYS A 437 -19.57 -12.17 -5.49
C CYS A 437 -21.08 -12.43 -5.68
N SER A 438 -21.80 -11.45 -6.25
CA SER A 438 -23.25 -11.49 -6.45
C SER A 438 -24.03 -11.77 -5.15
N LEU A 439 -23.56 -11.26 -4.01
CA LEU A 439 -24.20 -11.50 -2.72
C LEU A 439 -25.62 -10.92 -2.70
N THR A 440 -26.62 -11.77 -2.45
CA THR A 440 -28.02 -11.37 -2.22
C THR A 440 -28.24 -10.91 -0.78
N ASP A 441 -29.39 -10.29 -0.47
CA ASP A 441 -29.72 -9.91 0.90
C ASP A 441 -29.72 -11.10 1.87
N GLU A 442 -30.19 -12.26 1.42
CA GLU A 442 -30.12 -13.50 2.21
C GLU A 442 -28.67 -13.89 2.54
N CYS A 443 -27.76 -13.81 1.57
CA CYS A 443 -26.34 -14.07 1.78
C CYS A 443 -25.73 -13.10 2.79
N VAL A 444 -26.13 -11.83 2.75
CA VAL A 444 -25.70 -10.81 3.71
C VAL A 444 -26.19 -11.14 5.13
N GLY A 445 -27.43 -11.60 5.27
CA GLY A 445 -27.96 -12.06 6.55
C GLY A 445 -27.23 -13.30 7.10
N GLN A 446 -26.89 -14.24 6.22
CA GLN A 446 -26.11 -15.42 6.59
C GLN A 446 -24.67 -15.05 7.00
N LEU A 447 -24.03 -14.13 6.27
CA LEU A 447 -22.73 -13.55 6.61
C LEU A 447 -22.78 -12.87 7.98
N ALA A 448 -23.77 -12.02 8.23
CA ALA A 448 -23.96 -11.34 9.50
C ALA A 448 -24.09 -12.34 10.66
N SER A 449 -24.92 -13.38 10.50
CA SER A 449 -25.09 -14.43 11.51
C SER A 449 -23.81 -15.25 11.76
N ALA A 450 -23.00 -15.46 10.73
CA ALA A 450 -21.71 -16.14 10.89
C ALA A 450 -20.68 -15.28 11.62
N LEU A 451 -20.61 -13.98 11.29
CA LEU A 451 -19.74 -13.01 11.95
C LEU A 451 -20.14 -12.81 13.42
N GLU A 452 -21.44 -12.74 13.71
CA GLU A 452 -21.94 -12.61 15.08
C GLU A 452 -21.60 -13.84 15.93
N ARG A 453 -21.74 -15.06 15.39
CA ARG A 453 -21.32 -16.30 16.07
C ARG A 453 -19.81 -16.42 16.25
N GLY A 454 -19.04 -15.76 15.39
CA GLY A 454 -17.57 -15.74 15.45
C GLY A 454 -17.00 -14.65 16.35
N ALA A 455 -17.84 -13.81 16.95
CA ALA A 455 -17.38 -12.71 17.80
C ALA A 455 -16.74 -13.22 19.11
N PRO A 456 -15.68 -12.55 19.62
CA PRO A 456 -15.01 -11.39 19.04
C PRO A 456 -14.16 -11.74 17.81
N LEU A 457 -14.33 -10.96 16.75
CA LEU A 457 -13.67 -11.21 15.46
C LEU A 457 -12.21 -10.73 15.48
N SER A 458 -11.32 -11.53 14.89
CA SER A 458 -9.95 -11.10 14.57
C SER A 458 -9.84 -10.30 13.27
N LEU A 459 -11.00 -10.04 12.64
CA LEU A 459 -11.10 -9.44 11.31
C LEU A 459 -10.66 -7.96 11.32
N ARG A 460 -9.67 -7.64 10.49
CA ARG A 460 -9.15 -6.29 10.25
C ARG A 460 -9.63 -5.70 8.94
N HIS A 461 -9.84 -6.54 7.92
CA HIS A 461 -10.19 -6.09 6.57
C HIS A 461 -11.40 -6.86 6.05
N LEU A 462 -12.48 -6.15 5.71
CA LEU A 462 -13.68 -6.72 5.10
C LEU A 462 -14.00 -6.04 3.77
N GLY A 463 -14.06 -6.82 2.70
CA GLY A 463 -14.47 -6.39 1.37
C GLY A 463 -15.80 -6.96 0.94
N LEU A 464 -16.73 -6.09 0.61
CA LEU A 464 -18.08 -6.44 0.14
C LEU A 464 -18.50 -5.55 -1.04
N SER A 465 -17.56 -4.95 -1.76
CA SER A 465 -17.89 -4.01 -2.84
C SER A 465 -18.59 -4.68 -4.02
N SER A 466 -19.33 -3.89 -4.81
CA SER A 466 -20.03 -4.30 -6.04
C SER A 466 -20.87 -5.57 -5.87
N ASN A 467 -21.58 -5.67 -4.76
CA ASN A 467 -22.52 -6.76 -4.52
C ASN A 467 -23.97 -6.31 -4.75
N VAL A 468 -24.90 -7.26 -4.68
CA VAL A 468 -26.34 -7.04 -4.91
C VAL A 468 -27.06 -6.80 -3.58
N VAL A 469 -26.40 -6.09 -2.67
CA VAL A 469 -26.93 -5.77 -1.34
C VAL A 469 -28.18 -4.89 -1.51
N ASP A 470 -29.29 -5.31 -0.88
CA ASP A 470 -30.56 -4.55 -0.78
C ASP A 470 -31.27 -4.22 -2.12
N LYS A 471 -31.00 -4.93 -3.24
CA LYS A 471 -31.68 -4.64 -4.54
C LYS A 471 -33.18 -5.01 -4.55
N ASN A 472 -33.62 -5.98 -3.75
CA ASN A 472 -34.98 -6.54 -3.78
C ASN A 472 -35.75 -6.31 -2.47
N ARG A 473 -35.81 -5.07 -1.96
CA ARG A 473 -36.69 -4.73 -0.83
C ARG A 473 -38.14 -5.11 -1.16
N THR A 474 -38.63 -6.18 -0.56
CA THR A 474 -40.06 -6.34 -0.33
C THR A 474 -40.46 -5.30 0.72
N LYS A 475 -41.47 -4.49 0.39
CA LYS A 475 -41.92 -3.37 1.22
C LYS A 475 -42.23 -3.87 2.65
N GLY A 476 -41.46 -3.42 3.66
CA GLY A 476 -41.84 -3.52 5.07
C GLY A 476 -40.84 -4.13 6.07
N GLY A 477 -39.71 -4.70 5.65
CA GLY A 477 -38.71 -5.27 6.57
C GLY A 477 -37.41 -4.45 6.67
N ASP A 478 -36.80 -4.41 7.86
CA ASP A 478 -35.40 -4.00 8.02
C ASP A 478 -34.52 -5.01 7.26
N GLY A 479 -33.97 -4.62 6.11
CA GLY A 479 -33.15 -5.50 5.26
C GLY A 479 -31.95 -6.11 6.01
N SER A 480 -31.45 -7.25 5.52
CA SER A 480 -30.44 -8.06 6.22
C SER A 480 -29.12 -7.34 6.48
N PHE A 481 -28.86 -6.25 5.73
CA PHE A 481 -27.73 -5.35 5.94
C PHE A 481 -27.67 -4.73 7.34
N LEU A 482 -28.81 -4.52 8.02
CA LEU A 482 -28.80 -4.03 9.40
C LEU A 482 -28.10 -5.02 10.34
N PHE A 483 -28.31 -6.32 10.16
CA PHE A 483 -27.64 -7.35 10.96
C PHE A 483 -26.13 -7.37 10.69
N LEU A 484 -25.71 -7.14 9.45
CA LEU A 484 -24.29 -6.99 9.12
C LEU A 484 -23.68 -5.81 9.89
N CYS A 485 -24.34 -4.64 9.87
CA CYS A 485 -23.88 -3.48 10.61
C CYS A 485 -23.82 -3.75 12.12
N LYS A 486 -24.74 -4.54 12.69
CA LYS A 486 -24.70 -4.96 14.09
C LYS A 486 -23.49 -5.86 14.39
N ALA A 487 -23.20 -6.82 13.52
CA ALA A 487 -22.06 -7.73 13.68
C ALA A 487 -20.69 -7.03 13.56
N LEU A 488 -20.63 -5.87 12.90
CA LEU A 488 -19.39 -5.09 12.69
C LEU A 488 -19.15 -3.97 13.73
N ARG A 489 -19.98 -3.88 14.76
CA ARG A 489 -19.79 -2.92 15.87
C ARG A 489 -18.51 -3.22 16.64
N SER A 490 -17.96 -2.21 17.30
CA SER A 490 -16.71 -2.28 18.06
C SER A 490 -16.62 -3.43 19.06
N HIS A 491 -17.72 -3.84 19.71
CA HIS A 491 -17.72 -4.98 20.64
C HIS A 491 -17.54 -6.34 19.94
N SER A 492 -18.05 -6.48 18.71
CA SER A 492 -17.99 -7.72 17.93
C SER A 492 -16.79 -7.76 16.98
N ALA A 493 -16.41 -6.61 16.43
CA ALA A 493 -15.27 -6.44 15.52
C ALA A 493 -14.29 -5.37 16.06
N PRO A 494 -13.62 -5.61 17.21
CA PRO A 494 -12.78 -4.62 17.87
C PRO A 494 -11.53 -4.23 17.06
N TYR A 495 -11.08 -5.10 16.15
CA TYR A 495 -9.86 -4.88 15.36
C TYR A 495 -10.12 -4.44 13.92
N LEU A 496 -11.37 -4.11 13.56
CA LEU A 496 -11.69 -3.73 12.18
C LEU A 496 -10.95 -2.44 11.80
N GLU A 497 -10.12 -2.52 10.76
CA GLU A 497 -9.29 -1.41 10.25
C GLU A 497 -9.82 -0.89 8.90
N SER A 498 -10.35 -1.76 8.03
CA SER A 498 -10.86 -1.35 6.71
C SER A 498 -12.18 -2.03 6.33
N LEU A 499 -13.11 -1.25 5.77
CA LEU A 499 -14.40 -1.74 5.28
C LEU A 499 -14.72 -1.20 3.88
N ASP A 500 -14.86 -2.08 2.89
CA ASP A 500 -15.27 -1.70 1.53
C ASP A 500 -16.74 -2.07 1.27
N LEU A 501 -17.56 -1.06 1.05
CA LEU A 501 -18.97 -1.17 0.70
C LEU A 501 -19.29 -0.46 -0.62
N SER A 502 -18.28 -0.09 -1.40
CA SER A 502 -18.47 0.62 -2.67
C SER A 502 -19.30 -0.18 -3.68
N GLY A 503 -19.98 0.48 -4.61
CA GLY A 503 -20.75 -0.20 -5.66
C GLY A 503 -22.05 -0.88 -5.17
N ASN A 504 -22.48 -0.66 -3.92
CA ASN A 504 -23.68 -1.26 -3.34
C ASN A 504 -24.82 -0.25 -3.20
N LYS A 505 -26.06 -0.75 -3.10
CA LYS A 505 -27.21 0.05 -2.65
C LYS A 505 -27.30 -0.04 -1.13
N LEU A 506 -26.86 1.00 -0.44
CA LEU A 506 -26.69 1.00 1.02
C LEU A 506 -27.84 1.74 1.72
N PRO A 507 -28.48 1.13 2.72
CA PRO A 507 -29.46 1.82 3.55
C PRO A 507 -28.73 2.79 4.51
N LEU A 508 -29.15 4.05 4.51
CA LEU A 508 -28.48 5.11 5.26
C LEU A 508 -28.47 4.88 6.78
N LEU A 509 -29.62 4.53 7.38
CA LEU A 509 -29.75 4.43 8.84
C LEU A 509 -28.80 3.36 9.45
N PRO A 510 -28.70 2.14 8.89
CA PRO A 510 -27.70 1.17 9.33
C PRO A 510 -26.25 1.67 9.20
N VAL A 511 -25.90 2.36 8.12
CA VAL A 511 -24.54 2.90 7.92
C VAL A 511 -24.21 3.98 8.95
N VAL A 512 -25.15 4.89 9.21
CA VAL A 512 -24.99 5.92 10.26
C VAL A 512 -24.78 5.26 11.62
N ALA A 513 -25.64 4.30 11.99
CA ALA A 513 -25.52 3.57 13.25
C ALA A 513 -24.21 2.79 13.37
N LEU A 514 -23.72 2.20 12.26
CA LEU A 514 -22.41 1.56 12.21
C LEU A 514 -21.31 2.59 12.47
N MET A 515 -21.35 3.76 11.82
CA MET A 515 -20.30 4.77 11.99
C MET A 515 -20.26 5.38 13.39
N GLU A 516 -21.37 5.41 14.12
CA GLU A 516 -21.38 5.78 15.55
C GLU A 516 -20.70 4.73 16.43
N GLN A 517 -20.84 3.44 16.08
CA GLN A 517 -20.48 2.31 16.96
C GLN A 517 -19.28 1.49 16.46
N ALA A 518 -18.68 1.85 15.33
CA ALA A 518 -17.51 1.22 14.74
C ALA A 518 -16.29 1.32 15.65
N SER A 519 -15.34 0.39 15.51
CA SER A 519 -14.08 0.43 16.27
C SER A 519 -13.26 1.68 15.97
N VAL A 520 -12.59 2.22 16.99
CA VAL A 520 -11.60 3.31 16.84
C VAL A 520 -10.39 2.91 16.00
N THR A 521 -10.17 1.61 15.82
CA THR A 521 -9.12 1.06 14.95
C THR A 521 -9.44 1.26 13.47
N MET A 522 -10.67 1.62 13.11
CA MET A 522 -11.07 1.83 11.72
C MET A 522 -10.28 3.00 11.13
N ARG A 523 -9.57 2.69 10.04
CA ARG A 523 -8.71 3.61 9.31
C ARG A 523 -9.21 3.94 7.93
N TRP A 524 -10.05 3.09 7.36
CA TRP A 524 -10.46 3.22 5.98
C TRP A 524 -11.89 2.69 5.80
N VAL A 525 -12.74 3.50 5.16
CA VAL A 525 -14.10 3.11 4.78
C VAL A 525 -14.42 3.64 3.39
N ASN A 526 -14.95 2.77 2.53
CA ASN A 526 -15.27 3.13 1.16
C ASN A 526 -16.76 2.93 0.86
N PHE A 527 -17.42 4.02 0.49
CA PHE A 527 -18.81 4.10 0.06
C PHE A 527 -18.93 4.56 -1.39
N SER A 528 -17.84 4.57 -2.16
CA SER A 528 -17.85 5.07 -3.55
C SER A 528 -18.86 4.34 -4.42
N ASN A 529 -19.46 5.03 -5.40
CA ASN A 529 -20.45 4.45 -6.33
C ASN A 529 -21.58 3.71 -5.59
N SER A 530 -21.99 4.21 -4.42
CA SER A 530 -23.11 3.69 -3.65
C SER A 530 -24.22 4.71 -3.58
N SER A 531 -25.43 4.27 -3.23
CA SER A 531 -26.58 5.17 -3.02
C SER A 531 -26.31 6.30 -2.01
N ILE A 532 -25.38 6.09 -1.06
CA ILE A 532 -24.96 7.12 -0.11
C ILE A 532 -24.04 8.14 -0.78
N ALA A 533 -23.07 7.71 -1.59
CA ALA A 533 -22.16 8.63 -2.27
C ALA A 533 -22.85 9.45 -3.36
N ASP A 534 -23.84 8.86 -4.04
CA ASP A 534 -24.61 9.51 -5.10
C ASP A 534 -25.65 10.52 -4.58
N CYS A 535 -25.97 10.50 -3.27
CA CYS A 535 -26.94 11.42 -2.65
C CYS A 535 -26.22 12.45 -1.75
N SER A 536 -26.33 13.75 -2.08
CA SER A 536 -25.71 14.84 -1.30
C SER A 536 -26.19 14.88 0.16
N ALA A 537 -27.51 14.72 0.38
CA ALA A 537 -28.09 14.70 1.72
C ALA A 537 -27.56 13.53 2.57
N ASP A 538 -27.39 12.35 1.97
CA ASP A 538 -26.90 11.15 2.66
C ASP A 538 -25.42 11.27 3.01
N ARG A 539 -24.59 11.79 2.08
CA ARG A 539 -23.19 12.16 2.36
C ARG A 539 -23.09 13.08 3.56
N VAL A 540 -23.88 14.16 3.57
CA VAL A 540 -23.90 15.14 4.68
C VAL A 540 -24.31 14.48 5.99
N ARG A 541 -25.30 13.57 5.99
CA ARG A 541 -25.73 12.86 7.21
C ARG A 541 -24.64 11.95 7.78
N VAL A 542 -23.94 11.20 6.94
CA VAL A 542 -22.79 10.37 7.40
C VAL A 542 -21.68 11.26 7.95
N LEU A 543 -21.30 12.33 7.24
CA LEU A 543 -20.24 13.23 7.69
C LEU A 543 -20.61 14.00 8.97
N THR A 544 -21.86 14.41 9.12
CA THR A 544 -22.36 15.04 10.36
C THR A 544 -22.26 14.08 11.54
N THR A 545 -22.52 12.80 11.32
CA THR A 545 -22.37 11.74 12.34
C THR A 545 -20.91 11.61 12.77
N LEU A 546 -19.98 11.57 11.81
CA LEU A 546 -18.54 11.54 12.10
C LEU A 546 -18.09 12.80 12.84
N MET A 547 -18.58 13.98 12.45
CA MET A 547 -18.30 15.24 13.12
C MET A 547 -18.78 15.23 14.58
N ARG A 548 -20.00 14.75 14.84
CA ARG A 548 -20.52 14.60 16.21
C ARG A 548 -19.72 13.60 17.01
N ARG A 549 -19.32 12.48 16.41
CA ARG A 549 -18.49 11.47 17.08
C ARG A 549 -17.12 12.03 17.47
N GLN A 550 -16.46 12.80 16.59
CA GLN A 550 -15.17 13.44 16.92
C GLN A 550 -15.28 14.53 18.00
N ARG A 551 -16.46 15.15 18.20
CA ARG A 551 -16.71 16.17 19.23
C ARG A 551 -17.36 15.62 20.50
N GLY A 552 -17.90 14.40 20.45
CA GLY A 552 -18.77 13.84 21.48
C GLY A 552 -18.03 13.05 22.54
N ALA A 553 -18.82 12.34 23.37
CA ALA A 553 -18.30 11.48 24.43
C ALA A 553 -17.78 10.12 23.92
N ALA A 554 -18.16 9.71 22.70
CA ALA A 554 -17.67 8.48 22.09
C ALA A 554 -16.18 8.61 21.72
N PRO A 555 -15.38 7.55 21.83
CA PRO A 555 -13.98 7.59 21.45
C PRO A 555 -13.78 8.03 19.98
N PRO A 556 -12.96 9.07 19.73
CA PRO A 556 -12.73 9.57 18.39
C PRO A 556 -11.87 8.62 17.57
N PHE A 557 -12.02 8.67 16.24
CA PHE A 557 -11.11 8.00 15.33
C PHE A 557 -9.73 8.67 15.37
N VAL A 558 -8.67 7.86 15.38
CA VAL A 558 -7.29 8.36 15.36
C VAL A 558 -6.94 8.90 13.97
N ALA A 559 -7.19 8.11 12.94
CA ALA A 559 -6.99 8.45 11.53
C ALA A 559 -7.94 7.60 10.68
N LEU A 560 -8.94 8.22 10.04
CA LEU A 560 -9.96 7.61 9.20
C LEU A 560 -9.98 8.29 7.82
N ASP A 561 -9.90 7.48 6.78
CA ASP A 561 -10.15 7.84 5.39
C ASP A 561 -11.54 7.38 4.99
N VAL A 562 -12.35 8.33 4.52
CA VAL A 562 -13.71 8.11 4.05
C VAL A 562 -13.72 8.39 2.55
N ILE A 563 -13.95 7.35 1.75
CA ILE A 563 -14.00 7.46 0.30
C ILE A 563 -15.46 7.46 -0.15
N MET A 564 -15.86 8.51 -0.86
CA MET A 564 -17.21 8.73 -1.37
C MET A 564 -17.13 9.32 -2.79
N ALA A 565 -16.45 8.62 -3.70
CA ALA A 565 -16.52 8.99 -5.11
C ALA A 565 -17.93 8.72 -5.63
N SER A 566 -18.51 9.73 -6.29
CA SER A 566 -19.87 9.66 -6.85
C SER A 566 -19.83 9.00 -8.22
N SER A 567 -20.85 8.21 -8.54
CA SER A 567 -21.07 7.70 -9.91
C SER A 567 -21.77 8.73 -10.80
N VAL A 568 -22.33 9.78 -10.20
CA VAL A 568 -22.97 10.92 -10.86
C VAL A 568 -22.04 12.12 -10.82
N ASP A 569 -21.86 12.82 -11.93
CA ASP A 569 -21.06 14.07 -12.06
C ASP A 569 -21.72 15.29 -11.38
N GLU A 570 -22.36 15.08 -10.22
CA GLU A 570 -22.93 16.16 -9.44
C GLU A 570 -21.87 16.79 -8.52
N PRO A 571 -21.65 18.12 -8.61
CA PRO A 571 -20.73 18.81 -7.73
C PRO A 571 -21.19 18.64 -6.28
N TRP A 572 -20.24 18.36 -5.38
CA TRP A 572 -20.55 18.21 -3.98
C TRP A 572 -21.09 19.51 -3.38
N VAL A 573 -22.38 19.49 -3.01
CA VAL A 573 -23.02 20.55 -2.23
C VAL A 573 -23.01 20.14 -0.76
N GLY A 574 -21.91 20.44 -0.07
CA GLY A 574 -21.76 20.19 1.36
C GLY A 574 -22.54 21.21 2.21
N LEU A 575 -22.97 20.79 3.40
CA LEU A 575 -23.37 21.73 4.45
C LEU A 575 -22.13 22.56 4.85
N LYS A 576 -22.25 23.89 4.86
CA LYS A 576 -21.14 24.82 5.17
C LYS A 576 -20.35 24.40 6.41
N GLU A 577 -21.05 24.01 7.48
CA GLU A 577 -20.43 23.56 8.73
C GLU A 577 -19.55 22.30 8.54
N VAL A 578 -20.01 21.32 7.75
CA VAL A 578 -19.28 20.08 7.49
C VAL A 578 -18.04 20.36 6.63
N THR A 579 -18.18 21.24 5.64
CA THR A 579 -17.06 21.68 4.79
C THR A 579 -15.98 22.36 5.63
N GLU A 580 -16.38 23.34 6.45
CA GLU A 580 -15.47 24.04 7.36
C GLU A 580 -14.82 23.07 8.35
N TRP A 581 -15.59 22.15 8.93
CA TRP A 581 -15.05 21.12 9.82
C TRP A 581 -13.98 20.28 9.11
N LEU A 582 -14.27 19.70 7.94
CA LEU A 582 -13.33 18.87 7.18
C LEU A 582 -12.00 19.58 6.90
N THR A 583 -12.02 20.87 6.56
CA THR A 583 -10.79 21.64 6.33
C THR A 583 -9.90 21.80 7.57
N THR A 584 -10.45 21.59 8.77
CA THR A 584 -9.71 21.69 10.04
C THR A 584 -9.28 20.35 10.62
N GLN A 585 -9.73 19.22 10.05
CA GLN A 585 -9.49 17.89 10.60
C GLN A 585 -8.17 17.27 10.14
N VAL A 586 -7.49 16.61 11.07
CA VAL A 586 -6.31 15.76 10.81
C VAL A 586 -6.70 14.27 10.82
N SER A 587 -7.64 13.92 11.71
CA SER A 587 -8.07 12.55 11.94
C SER A 587 -9.04 12.04 10.89
N VAL A 588 -9.87 12.87 10.26
CA VAL A 588 -10.82 12.43 9.22
C VAL A 588 -10.47 13.09 7.89
N ARG A 589 -10.34 12.29 6.83
CA ARG A 589 -10.14 12.77 5.45
C ARG A 589 -11.26 12.24 4.58
N LEU A 590 -11.85 13.13 3.79
CA LEU A 590 -12.81 12.79 2.75
C LEU A 590 -12.08 12.72 1.39
N ILE A 591 -12.31 11.65 0.64
CA ILE A 591 -11.79 11.46 -0.71
C ILE A 591 -13.00 11.29 -1.65
N THR A 592 -13.17 12.20 -2.59
CA THR A 592 -14.30 12.22 -3.54
C THR A 592 -13.90 11.87 -4.97
N GLU A 593 -12.60 11.68 -5.23
CA GLU A 593 -12.08 11.41 -6.57
C GLU A 593 -12.01 9.92 -6.85
N ALA A 594 -12.53 9.51 -8.01
CA ALA A 594 -12.63 8.10 -8.41
C ALA A 594 -11.27 7.41 -8.62
N ALA A 595 -10.25 8.15 -9.07
CA ALA A 595 -8.90 7.62 -9.35
C ALA A 595 -8.18 7.07 -8.10
N VAL A 596 -8.55 7.53 -6.91
CA VAL A 596 -7.91 7.15 -5.63
C VAL A 596 -8.60 5.95 -4.97
N ALA A 597 -9.89 5.73 -5.27
CA ALA A 597 -10.69 4.68 -4.65
C ALA A 597 -10.15 3.27 -4.94
N THR A 598 -9.58 3.04 -6.12
CA THR A 598 -9.07 1.72 -6.57
C THR A 598 -7.65 1.42 -6.07
N ALA A 599 -6.81 2.43 -5.87
CA ALA A 599 -5.41 2.26 -5.47
C ALA A 599 -5.23 1.87 -3.99
N SER A 600 -6.19 2.22 -3.13
CA SER A 600 -6.10 2.04 -1.68
C SER A 600 -6.39 0.63 -1.17
N TRP A 601 -7.08 -0.19 -1.98
CA TRP A 601 -7.47 -1.55 -1.58
C TRP A 601 -6.41 -2.62 -1.85
N ALA A 602 -5.52 -2.31 -2.80
CA ALA A 602 -4.47 -3.20 -3.30
C ALA A 602 -3.10 -3.01 -2.64
N ARG A 603 -2.96 -2.09 -1.65
CA ARG A 603 -1.68 -1.79 -0.98
C ARG A 603 -1.69 -2.18 0.49
#